data_AF-A0A101SJN6-F1
#
_entry.id   AF-A0A101SJN6-F1
#
_cell.length_a   1.000
_cell.length_b   1.000
_cell.length_c   1.000
_cell.angle_alpha   90.00
_cell.angle_beta   90.00
_cell.angle_gamma   90.00
#
_symmetry.space_group_name_H-M   'P 1'
#
loop_
_entity.id
_entity.type
_entity.pdbx_description
1 polymer ?
#
loop_
_entity_poly.entity_id
_entity_poly.type
_entity_poly.pdbx_seq_one_letter_code
_entity_poly.pdbx_strand_id
1 'polypeptide(L)' 'MTVAIVLLAVAVVLIVALLAAVGAGMLARIDGATWPTALTRAAGAFTAVLALAAAVTTALSPFRT' A
#
# COMPACT_ATOMS: atom_id res chain seq x y z
N MET A 1 9.09 -22.05 1.81
CA MET A 1 7.95 -21.28 1.25
C MET A 1 7.79 -21.64 -0.21
N THR A 2 6.57 -21.90 -0.68
CA THR A 2 6.33 -22.14 -2.12
C THR A 2 6.15 -20.81 -2.84
N VAL A 3 6.52 -20.74 -4.13
CA VAL A 3 6.37 -19.52 -4.96
C VAL A 3 4.92 -19.00 -4.94
N ALA A 4 3.94 -19.91 -4.93
CA ALA A 4 2.52 -19.55 -4.86
C ALA A 4 2.17 -18.72 -3.60
N ILE A 5 2.72 -19.07 -2.44
CA ILE A 5 2.46 -18.34 -1.18
C ILE A 5 3.04 -16.93 -1.25
N VAL A 6 4.23 -16.78 -1.83
CA VAL A 6 4.87 -15.46 -2.00
C VAL A 6 4.03 -14.58 -2.92
N LEU A 7 3.59 -15.11 -4.07
CA LEU A 7 2.73 -14.37 -5.00
C LEU A 7 1.40 -13.96 -4.38
N LEU A 8 0.78 -14.84 -3.59
CA LEU A 8 -0.45 -14.51 -2.86
C LEU A 8 -0.23 -13.37 -1.86
N ALA A 9 0.86 -13.41 -1.09
CA ALA A 9 1.19 -12.34 -0.14
C ALA A 9 1.39 -11.00 -0.84
N VAL A 10 2.10 -10.98 -1.97
CA VAL A 10 2.28 -9.77 -2.79
C VAL A 10 0.94 -9.25 -3.30
N ALA A 11 0.06 -10.13 -3.80
CA ALA A 11 -1.26 -9.73 -4.29
C ALA A 11 -2.10 -9.07 -3.18
N VAL A 12 -2.11 -9.64 -1.97
CA VAL A 12 -2.82 -9.06 -0.82
C VAL A 12 -2.26 -7.69 -0.45
N VAL A 13 -0.94 -7.53 -0.39
CA VAL A 13 -0.31 -6.22 -0.11
C VAL A 13 -0.71 -5.18 -1.14
N LEU A 14 -0.72 -5.53 -2.43
CA LEU A 14 -1.12 -4.62 -3.50
C LEU A 14 -2.61 -4.24 -3.41
N ILE A 15 -3.49 -5.20 -3.10
CA ILE A 15 -4.92 -4.91 -2.92
C ILE A 15 -5.12 -3.91 -1.77
N VAL A 16 -4.47 -4.14 -0.62
CA VAL A 16 -4.56 -3.23 0.52
C VAL A 16 -4.01 -1.84 0.18
N ALA A 17 -2.88 -1.78 -0.54
CA ALA A 17 -2.29 -0.51 -0.97
C ALA A 17 -3.22 0.26 -1.91
N LEU A 18 -3.88 -0.42 -2.86
CA LEU A 18 -4.85 0.18 -3.78
C LEU A 18 -6.09 0.67 -3.04
N LEU A 19 -6.63 -0.11 -2.10
CA LEU A 19 -7.79 0.31 -1.29
C LEU A 19 -7.47 1.55 -0.45
N ALA A 20 -6.29 1.60 0.18
CA ALA A 20 -5.84 2.77 0.94
C ALA A 20 -5.66 4.00 0.03
N ALA A 21 -5.09 3.82 -1.16
CA ALA A 21 -4.92 4.88 -2.15
C ALA A 21 -6.28 5.46 -2.60
N VAL A 22 -7.24 4.59 -2.91
CA VAL A 22 -8.60 4.99 -3.29
C VAL A 22 -9.28 5.74 -2.14
N GLY A 23 -9.17 5.24 -0.90
CA GLY A 23 -9.72 5.91 0.28
C GLY A 23 -9.15 7.32 0.47
N ALA A 24 -7.83 7.48 0.40
CA ALA A 24 -7.17 8.78 0.53
C ALA A 24 -7.51 9.74 -0.62
N GLY A 25 -7.58 9.24 -1.85
CA GLY A 25 -7.97 10.03 -3.02
C GLY A 25 -9.43 10.46 -2.96
N MET A 26 -10.33 9.58 -2.50
CA MET A 26 -11.74 9.89 -2.34
C MET A 26 -11.99 10.87 -1.21
N LEU A 27 -11.30 10.73 -0.07
CA LEU A 27 -11.39 11.72 1.00
C LEU A 27 -10.93 13.10 0.50
N ALA A 28 -9.82 13.15 -0.24
CA ALA A 28 -9.35 14.39 -0.85
C ALA A 28 -10.34 14.99 -1.87
N ARG A 29 -11.11 14.15 -2.60
CA ARG A 29 -12.21 14.61 -3.46
C ARG A 29 -13.35 15.22 -2.65
N ILE A 30 -13.73 14.57 -1.55
CA ILE A 30 -14.79 15.04 -0.65
C ILE A 30 -14.38 16.37 0.00
N ASP A 31 -13.09 16.53 0.33
CA ASP A 31 -12.50 17.79 0.83
C ASP A 31 -12.41 18.90 -0.23
N GLY A 32 -12.87 18.67 -1.47
CA GLY A 32 -12.86 19.66 -2.55
C GLY A 32 -11.51 19.83 -3.25
N ALA A 33 -10.54 18.94 -3.04
CA ALA A 33 -9.24 19.04 -3.73
C ALA A 33 -9.38 18.82 -5.25
N THR A 34 -8.52 19.46 -6.04
CA THR A 34 -8.46 19.30 -7.51
C THR A 34 -7.88 17.95 -7.93
N TRP A 35 -8.27 17.42 -9.10
CA TRP A 35 -7.87 16.08 -9.57
C TRP A 35 -6.39 15.73 -9.35
N PRO A 36 -5.44 16.61 -9.73
CA PRO A 36 -4.02 16.41 -9.46
C PRO A 36 -3.70 16.21 -7.97
N THR A 37 -4.25 17.04 -7.08
CA THR A 37 -3.97 16.97 -5.64
C THR A 37 -4.50 15.70 -4.98
N ALA A 38 -5.66 15.18 -5.38
CA ALA A 38 -6.10 13.89 -4.83
C ALA A 38 -5.27 12.72 -5.37
N LEU A 39 -4.81 12.79 -6.63
CA LEU A 39 -3.93 11.75 -7.17
C LEU A 39 -2.59 11.71 -6.44
N THR A 40 -2.01 12.87 -6.09
CA THR A 40 -0.78 12.90 -5.30
C THR A 40 -0.99 12.36 -3.88
N ARG A 41 -2.11 12.68 -3.22
CA ARG A 41 -2.47 12.11 -1.92
C ARG A 41 -2.70 10.60 -1.98
N ALA A 42 -3.42 10.11 -2.99
CA ALA A 42 -3.63 8.69 -3.22
C ALA A 42 -2.30 7.94 -3.47
N ALA A 43 -1.42 8.51 -4.30
CA ALA A 43 -0.09 7.98 -4.54
C ALA A 43 0.75 7.94 -3.25
N GLY A 44 0.68 8.99 -2.42
CA GLY A 44 1.34 9.01 -1.11
C GLY A 44 0.84 7.92 -0.16
N ALA A 45 -0.47 7.67 -0.11
CA ALA A 45 -1.02 6.57 0.68
C ALA A 45 -0.57 5.20 0.16
N PHE A 46 -0.56 5.01 -1.16
CA PHE A 46 -0.06 3.78 -1.78
C PHE A 46 1.40 3.50 -1.41
N THR A 47 2.28 4.49 -1.59
CA THR A 47 3.71 4.34 -1.29
C THR A 47 3.96 4.10 0.19
N ALA A 48 3.19 4.73 1.09
CA ALA A 48 3.29 4.50 2.52
C ALA A 48 2.95 3.05 2.91
N VAL A 49 1.91 2.45 2.31
CA VAL A 49 1.56 1.04 2.55
C VAL A 49 2.67 0.11 2.08
N LEU A 50 3.26 0.36 0.90
CA LEU A 50 4.39 -0.44 0.41
C LEU A 50 5.64 -0.29 1.28
N ALA A 51 5.93 0.93 1.74
CA ALA A 51 7.05 1.19 2.65
C ALA A 51 6.87 0.45 3.99
N LEU A 52 5.66 0.44 4.54
CA LEU A 52 5.33 -0.33 5.73
C LEU A 52 5.51 -1.84 5.51
N ALA A 53 5.01 -2.38 4.40
CA ALA A 53 5.17 -3.79 4.07
C ALA A 53 6.65 -4.18 3.94
N ALA A 54 7.47 -3.33 3.32
CA ALA A 54 8.91 -3.51 3.24
C ALA A 54 9.56 -3.49 4.63
N ALA A 55 9.25 -2.48 5.46
CA ALA A 55 9.78 -2.35 6.81
C ALA A 55 9.45 -3.56 7.70
N VAL A 56 8.19 -4.03 7.66
CA VAL A 56 7.77 -5.24 8.38
C VAL A 56 8.51 -6.47 7.88
N THR A 57 8.66 -6.62 6.56
CA THR A 57 9.41 -7.75 5.98
C THR A 57 10.88 -7.74 6.42
N THR A 58 11.51 -6.58 6.44
CA THR A 58 12.88 -6.39 6.96
C THR A 58 12.96 -6.72 8.45
N ALA A 59 12.01 -6.23 9.26
CA ALA A 59 11.97 -6.49 10.70
C ALA A 59 11.75 -7.96 11.04
N LEU A 60 11.01 -8.70 10.20
CA LEU A 60 10.75 -10.13 10.37
C LEU A 60 11.86 -11.03 9.81
N SER A 61 12.74 -10.50 8.94
CA SER A 61 13.80 -11.25 8.29
C SER A 61 14.71 -12.02 9.27
N PRO A 62 15.12 -11.49 10.43
CA PRO A 62 15.95 -12.21 11.39
C PRO A 62 15.26 -13.42 12.05
N PHE A 63 13.93 -13.48 12.04
CA PHE A 63 13.16 -14.57 12.65
C PHE A 63 12.82 -15.70 11.68
N ARG A 64 13.23 -15.58 10.41
CA ARG A 64 13.16 -16.69 9.45
C ARG A 64 14.33 -17.64 9.69
N THR A 65 14.13 -18.61 10.60
CA THR A 65 15.01 -19.78 10.78
C THR A 65 14.89 -20.76 9.63
#